data_AF-A0A7W1QFA9-F1
#
_entry.id   AF-A0A7W1QFA9-F1
#
_cell.length_a   1.000
_cell.length_b   1.000
_cell.length_c   1.000
_cell.angle_alpha   90.00
_cell.angle_beta   90.00
_cell.angle_gamma   90.00
#
_symmetry.space_group_name_H-M   'P 1'
#
loop_
_entity.id
_entity.type
_entity.pdbx_description
1 polymer ?
#
loop_
_entity_poly.entity_id
_entity_poly.type
_entity_poly.pdbx_seq_one_letter_code
_entity_poly.pdbx_strand_id
1 'polypeptide(L)'
;ETFAAALQFARHEGIIPAPEPAHAIRAAIDEALAAKEAGEERVILFGLCGHGNFDLAAYDAYLAGTLEDLEFSQGDLDAALATLPQGAPSVA
;
A
#
# COMPACT_ATOMS: atom_id res chain seq x y z
N GLU A 1 -1.52 8.49 0.58
CA GLU A 1 -0.13 8.34 1.09
C GLU A 1 0.72 7.35 0.30
N THR A 2 0.17 6.18 -0.04
CA THR A 2 0.87 5.09 -0.76
C THR A 2 1.14 5.41 -2.23
N PHE A 3 0.18 6.00 -2.95
CA PHE A 3 0.40 6.46 -4.33
C PHE A 3 1.49 7.54 -4.44
N ALA A 4 1.62 8.41 -3.45
CA ALA A 4 2.72 9.39 -3.42
C ALA A 4 4.09 8.70 -3.33
N ALA A 5 4.20 7.69 -2.46
CA ALA A 5 5.40 6.87 -2.32
C ALA A 5 5.71 6.08 -3.62
N ALA A 6 4.68 5.50 -4.24
CA ALA A 6 4.82 4.82 -5.53
C ALA A 6 5.32 5.74 -6.65
N LEU A 7 4.78 6.96 -6.75
CA LEU A 7 5.26 7.95 -7.72
C LEU A 7 6.70 8.39 -7.45
N GLN A 8 7.06 8.58 -6.19
CA GLN A 8 8.44 8.88 -5.82
C GLN A 8 9.37 7.75 -6.26
N PHE A 9 9.04 6.51 -5.91
CA PHE A 9 9.81 5.32 -6.29
C PHE A 9 9.94 5.21 -7.81
N ALA A 10 8.84 5.32 -8.56
CA ALA A 10 8.86 5.23 -10.02
C ALA A 10 9.73 6.30 -10.68
N ARG A 11 9.75 7.52 -10.13
CA ARG A 11 10.59 8.63 -10.65
C ARG A 11 12.08 8.42 -10.40
N HIS A 12 12.47 7.69 -9.37
CA HIS A 12 13.88 7.48 -9.00
C HIS A 12 14.42 6.13 -9.52
N GLU A 13 13.59 5.08 -9.53
CA GLU A 13 13.99 3.71 -9.84
C GLU A 13 13.53 3.24 -11.24
N GLY A 14 12.64 4.00 -11.90
CA GLY A 14 12.15 3.68 -13.25
C GLY A 14 11.17 2.51 -13.34
N ILE A 15 10.71 1.98 -12.20
CA ILE A 15 9.70 0.91 -12.13
C ILE A 15 8.39 1.50 -11.62
N ILE A 16 7.29 1.28 -12.34
CA ILE A 16 5.94 1.59 -11.86
C ILE A 16 5.48 0.41 -10.98
N PRO A 17 5.40 0.55 -9.65
CA PRO A 17 4.93 -0.54 -8.78
C PRO A 17 3.42 -0.71 -8.92
N ALA A 18 2.90 -1.90 -8.61
CA ALA A 18 1.46 -2.06 -8.43
C ALA A 18 0.98 -1.28 -7.17
N PRO A 19 -0.33 -1.01 -7.01
CA PRO A 19 -0.86 -0.32 -5.82
C PRO A 19 -0.60 -1.08 -4.51
N GLU A 20 -0.52 -2.41 -4.52
CA GLU A 20 -0.26 -3.24 -3.35
C GLU A 20 1.16 -3.03 -2.79
N PRO A 21 2.25 -3.21 -3.57
CA PRO A 21 3.61 -2.97 -3.06
C PRO A 21 3.92 -1.50 -2.78
N ALA A 22 3.08 -0.55 -3.21
CA ALA A 22 3.19 0.85 -2.79
C ALA A 22 3.15 1.03 -1.26
N HIS A 23 2.48 0.14 -0.54
CA HIS A 23 2.46 0.13 0.92
C HIS A 23 3.83 -0.24 1.51
N ALA A 24 4.47 -1.28 0.95
CA ALA A 24 5.81 -1.69 1.36
C ALA A 24 6.85 -0.62 1.02
N ILE A 25 6.73 0.02 -0.15
CA ILE A 25 7.57 1.17 -0.54
C ILE A 25 7.40 2.32 0.44
N ARG A 26 6.16 2.66 0.83
CA ARG A 26 5.92 3.73 1.80
C ARG A 26 6.61 3.45 3.13
N ALA A 27 6.45 2.23 3.66
CA ALA A 27 7.13 1.82 4.90
C ALA A 27 8.65 1.85 4.76
N ALA A 28 9.21 1.43 3.62
CA ALA A 28 10.65 1.49 3.37
C ALA A 28 11.19 2.93 3.31
N ILE A 29 10.42 3.87 2.73
CA ILE A 29 10.77 5.29 2.72
C ILE A 29 10.75 5.86 4.15
N ASP A 30 9.71 5.55 4.93
CA ASP A 30 9.61 6.01 6.32
C ASP A 30 10.80 5.49 7.16
N GLU A 31 11.17 4.23 6.98
CA GLU A 31 12.33 3.61 7.65
C GLU A 31 13.67 4.25 7.22
N ALA A 32 13.81 4.61 5.94
CA ALA A 32 14.99 5.32 5.44
C ALA A 32 15.10 6.74 6.00
N LEU A 33 13.96 7.44 6.16
CA LEU A 33 13.92 8.76 6.80
C LEU A 33 14.28 8.68 8.28
N ALA A 34 13.76 7.67 8.99
CA ALA A 34 14.12 7.43 10.39
C ALA A 34 15.62 7.16 10.57
N ALA A 35 16.23 6.32 9.70
CA ALA A 35 17.67 6.07 9.73
C ALA A 35 18.48 7.35 9.48
N LYS A 36 18.03 8.19 8.53
CA LYS A 36 18.65 9.48 8.25
C LYS A 36 18.60 10.43 9.46
N GLU A 37 17.48 10.49 10.17
CA GLU A 37 17.32 11.30 11.38
C GLU A 37 18.21 10.80 12.53
N ALA A 38 18.34 9.49 12.67
CA ALA A 38 19.22 8.85 13.65
C ALA A 38 20.72 8.92 13.28
N GLY A 39 21.05 9.25 12.02
CA GLY A 39 22.42 9.30 11.52
C GLY A 39 23.06 7.92 11.37
N GLU A 40 22.26 6.88 11.14
CA GLU A 40 22.72 5.49 11.04
C GLU A 40 22.60 4.94 9.61
N GLU A 41 23.53 4.08 9.23
CA GLU A 41 23.42 3.31 8.00
C GLU A 41 22.51 2.10 8.23
N ARG A 42 21.46 1.99 7.41
CA ARG A 42 20.47 0.91 7.51
C ARG A 42 20.24 0.24 6.17
N VAL A 43 20.24 -1.10 6.19
CA VAL A 43 19.81 -1.91 5.04
C VAL A 43 18.33 -2.25 5.21
N ILE A 44 17.52 -1.87 4.23
CA ILE A 44 16.08 -2.07 4.23
C ILE A 44 15.72 -3.01 3.09
N LEU A 45 15.18 -4.18 3.42
CA LEU A 45 14.65 -5.13 2.45
C LEU A 45 13.12 -5.04 2.46
N PHE A 46 12.52 -4.83 1.29
CA PHE A 46 11.07 -4.85 1.13
C PHE A 46 10.67 -5.69 -0.10
N GLY A 47 9.42 -6.17 -0.10
CA GLY A 47 8.88 -6.97 -1.19
C GLY A 47 8.20 -6.11 -2.25
N LEU A 48 8.80 -6.00 -3.44
CA LEU A 48 8.14 -5.47 -4.63
C LEU A 48 7.34 -6.59 -5.31
N CYS A 49 6.13 -6.87 -4.79
CA CYS A 49 5.35 -8.05 -5.19
C CYS A 49 4.71 -7.98 -6.59
N GLY A 50 4.70 -6.81 -7.25
CA GLY A 50 4.09 -6.65 -8.56
C GLY A 50 4.40 -5.31 -9.23
N HIS A 51 4.19 -5.23 -10.54
CA HIS A 51 4.34 -4.03 -11.36
C HIS A 51 2.97 -3.45 -11.74
N GLY A 52 2.88 -2.13 -11.88
CA GLY A 52 1.63 -1.39 -12.06
C GLY A 52 1.19 -1.16 -13.50
N ASN A 53 1.73 -1.90 -14.48
CA ASN A 53 1.46 -1.66 -15.90
C ASN A 53 -0.02 -1.80 -16.26
N PHE A 54 -0.77 -2.59 -15.49
CA PHE A 54 -2.22 -2.77 -15.67
C PHE A 54 -3.06 -1.94 -14.69
N ASP A 55 -2.41 -1.21 -13.80
CA ASP A 55 -3.04 -0.38 -12.75
C ASP A 55 -2.99 1.12 -13.09
N LEU A 56 -2.66 1.46 -14.34
CA LEU A 56 -2.51 2.84 -14.79
C LEU A 56 -3.79 3.67 -14.59
N ALA A 57 -4.97 3.05 -14.63
CA ALA A 57 -6.23 3.72 -14.32
C ALA A 57 -6.28 4.25 -12.88
N ALA A 58 -5.72 3.51 -11.92
CA ALA A 58 -5.66 3.94 -10.53
C ALA A 58 -4.64 5.08 -10.34
N TYR A 59 -3.50 5.02 -11.04
CA TYR A 59 -2.54 6.12 -11.08
C TYR A 59 -3.13 7.39 -11.69
N ASP A 60 -3.89 7.25 -12.79
CA ASP A 60 -4.56 8.39 -13.43
C ASP A 60 -5.59 9.02 -12.49
N ALA A 61 -6.43 8.21 -11.84
CA ALA A 61 -7.37 8.71 -10.83
C ALA A 61 -6.67 9.43 -9.68
N TYR A 62 -5.54 8.91 -9.19
CA TYR A 62 -4.76 9.57 -8.15
C TYR A 62 -4.21 10.92 -8.62
N LEU A 63 -3.62 10.97 -9.82
CA LEU A 63 -3.05 12.20 -10.40
C LEU A 63 -4.13 13.24 -10.74
N ALA A 64 -5.32 12.80 -11.13
CA ALA A 64 -6.48 13.65 -11.37
C ALA A 64 -7.16 14.12 -10.07
N GLY A 65 -6.77 13.58 -8.91
CA GLY A 65 -7.40 13.88 -7.63
C GLY A 65 -8.81 13.31 -7.49
N THR A 66 -9.15 12.29 -8.27
CA THR A 66 -10.47 11.63 -8.29
C THR A 66 -10.44 10.25 -7.64
N LEU A 67 -9.29 9.81 -7.12
CA LEU A 67 -9.20 8.56 -6.38
C LEU A 67 -9.97 8.66 -5.07
N GLU A 68 -10.96 7.79 -4.90
CA GLU A 68 -11.79 7.70 -3.70
C GLU A 68 -11.17 6.74 -2.69
N ASP A 69 -11.13 7.18 -1.43
CA ASP A 69 -10.80 6.33 -0.28
C ASP A 69 -12.11 5.83 0.33
N LEU A 70 -12.49 4.60 -0.04
CA LEU A 70 -13.74 4.01 0.41
C LEU A 70 -13.55 3.42 1.81
N GLU A 71 -14.23 4.01 2.80
CA GLU A 71 -14.29 3.41 4.12
C GLU A 71 -15.20 2.19 4.12
N PHE A 72 -14.71 1.09 4.69
CA PHE A 72 -15.53 -0.09 4.94
C PHE A 72 -16.33 0.11 6.22
N SER A 73 -17.67 0.11 6.13
CA SER A 73 -18.51 0.45 7.27
C SER A 73 -18.53 -0.67 8.33
N GLN A 74 -18.63 -0.28 9.60
CA GLN A 74 -18.80 -1.25 10.69
C GLN A 74 -20.07 -2.11 10.50
N GLY A 75 -21.13 -1.54 9.94
CA GLY A 75 -22.37 -2.28 9.65
C GLY A 75 -22.17 -3.37 8.59
N ASP A 76 -21.39 -3.09 7.54
CA ASP A 76 -21.07 -4.08 6.50
C ASP A 76 -20.19 -5.19 7.07
N LEU A 77 -19.26 -4.85 7.97
CA LEU A 77 -18.45 -5.83 8.69
C LEU A 77 -19.32 -6.75 9.55
N ASP A 78 -20.18 -6.17 10.39
CA ASP A 78 -21.05 -6.93 11.29
C ASP A 78 -22.00 -7.84 10.51
N ALA A 79 -22.57 -7.33 9.40
CA ALA A 79 -23.43 -8.10 8.51
C ALA A 79 -22.67 -9.27 7.86
N ALA A 80 -21.45 -9.05 7.37
CA ALA A 80 -20.63 -10.11 6.80
C ALA A 80 -20.26 -11.17 7.85
N LEU A 81 -19.86 -10.75 9.05
CA LEU A 81 -19.53 -11.66 10.16
C LEU A 81 -20.73 -12.52 10.58
N ALA A 82 -21.94 -11.97 10.57
CA ALA A 82 -23.17 -12.71 10.90
C ALA A 82 -23.48 -13.86 9.91
N THR A 83 -22.92 -13.83 8.70
CA THR A 83 -23.08 -14.92 7.71
C THR A 83 -22.09 -16.06 7.86
N LEU A 84 -21.05 -15.91 8.70
CA LEU A 84 -20.03 -16.94 8.87
C LEU A 84 -20.61 -18.17 9.59
N PRO A 85 -20.22 -19.40 9.16
CA PRO A 85 -20.64 -20.61 9.84
C PRO A 85 -20.07 -20.66 11.27
N GLN A 86 -20.91 -21.08 12.22
CA GLN A 86 -20.47 -21.26 13.61
C GLN A 86 -19.38 -22.32 13.70
N GLY A 87 -18.28 -21.98 14.40
CA GLY A 87 -17.14 -22.88 14.56
C GLY A 87 -16.14 -22.86 13.40
N ALA A 88 -16.22 -21.88 12.48
CA ALA A 88 -15.15 -21.65 11.52
C ALA A 88 -13.81 -21.48 12.26
N PRO A 89 -12.76 -22.24 11.91
CA PRO A 89 -11.46 -22.07 12.53
C PRO A 89 -10.94 -20.67 12.21
N SER A 90 -10.66 -19.87 13.25
CA SER A 90 -9.91 -18.63 13.07
C SER A 90 -8.46 -19.00 12.78
N VAL A 91 -7.90 -18.46 11.69
CA VAL A 91 -6.45 -18.50 11.48
C VAL A 91 -5.86 -17.47 12.43
N ALA A 92 -5.19 -17.95 13.48
CA ALA A 92 -4.43 -17.14 14.43
C ALA A 92 -3.04 -16.83 13.86
#